data_AF-A0A7X9RZF3-F1
#
_entry.id   AF-A0A7X9RZF3-F1
#
_cell.length_a   1.000
_cell.length_b   1.000
_cell.length_c   1.000
_cell.angle_alpha   90.00
_cell.angle_beta   90.00
_cell.angle_gamma   90.00
#
_symmetry.space_group_name_H-M   'P 1'
#
loop_
_entity.id
_entity.type
_entity.pdbx_description
1 polymer ?
#
loop_
_entity_poly.entity_id
_entity_poly.type
_entity_poly.pdbx_seq_one_letter_code
_entity_poly.pdbx_strand_id
1 'polypeptide(L)'
;MSFLKRIFGQGTKESDEKVEKSLEQIESGAVTKVYPILKASDWPGIEAGALKQTLFGTQEKPELVLGFGYNTADNFVFLMPKDLEGKDPQKILQDAYQNLEEVQVDFEESKGMLFASGNDFSSEKILCESHMSKAHELLNAEELLVSIPRRTVMMIASKSAPEEIINPFLKMHAYTWQDDSYGNAPIINALFVVKNGTINGLIPME
;
A
#
# COMPACT_ATOMS: atom_id res chain seq x y z
N MET A 1 -31.52 9.55 6.34
CA MET A 1 -30.14 10.10 6.34
C MET A 1 -29.25 9.03 5.74
N SER A 2 -28.55 9.34 4.65
CA SER A 2 -27.82 8.33 3.86
C SER A 2 -26.73 7.66 4.69
N PHE A 3 -26.63 6.33 4.58
CA PHE A 3 -25.61 5.49 5.21
C PHE A 3 -24.18 5.98 4.89
N LEU A 4 -24.03 6.64 3.73
CA LEU A 4 -22.82 7.28 3.21
C LEU A 4 -22.24 8.36 4.13
N LYS A 5 -23.10 9.16 4.78
CA LYS A 5 -22.66 10.29 5.65
C LYS A 5 -21.96 9.81 6.92
N ARG A 6 -22.13 8.53 7.27
CA ARG A 6 -21.66 7.93 8.52
C ARG A 6 -20.26 7.31 8.40
N ILE A 7 -19.81 7.03 7.18
CA ILE A 7 -18.51 6.39 6.92
C ILE A 7 -17.46 7.42 6.43
N PHE A 8 -17.88 8.50 5.76
CA PHE A 8 -16.93 9.36 5.02
C PHE A 8 -16.88 10.85 5.45
N GLY A 9 -17.55 11.26 6.55
CA GLY A 9 -17.56 12.67 6.96
C GLY A 9 -18.36 13.58 6.01
N GLN A 10 -18.34 14.90 6.23
CA GLN A 10 -19.16 15.87 5.48
C GLN A 10 -18.72 15.96 3.99
N GLY A 11 -19.31 15.12 3.14
CA GLY A 11 -19.12 15.13 1.70
C GLY A 11 -19.82 16.30 0.99
N THR A 12 -19.19 16.79 -0.07
CA THR A 12 -19.84 17.66 -1.08
C THR A 12 -20.67 16.78 -2.04
N LYS A 13 -21.62 17.38 -2.77
CA LYS A 13 -22.41 16.64 -3.78
C LYS A 13 -21.54 15.86 -4.77
N GLU A 14 -20.41 16.45 -5.18
CA GLU A 14 -19.47 15.81 -6.11
C GLU A 14 -18.78 14.58 -5.51
N SER A 15 -18.47 14.60 -4.20
CA SER A 15 -17.92 13.42 -3.54
C SER A 15 -18.95 12.29 -3.38
N ASP A 16 -20.21 12.64 -3.14
CA ASP A 16 -21.28 11.65 -3.01
C ASP A 16 -21.56 10.94 -4.36
N GLU A 17 -21.61 11.70 -5.47
CA GLU A 17 -21.80 11.15 -6.82
C GLU A 17 -20.66 10.21 -7.26
N LYS A 18 -19.41 10.52 -6.91
CA LYS A 18 -18.25 9.65 -7.21
C LYS A 18 -18.31 8.33 -6.45
N VAL A 19 -18.78 8.37 -5.20
CA VAL A 19 -18.96 7.16 -4.39
C VAL A 19 -20.10 6.30 -4.96
N GLU A 20 -21.24 6.89 -5.31
CA GLU A 20 -22.35 6.15 -5.92
C GLU A 20 -21.92 5.46 -7.22
N LYS A 21 -21.23 6.17 -8.11
CA LYS A 21 -20.70 5.59 -9.35
C LYS A 21 -19.71 4.45 -9.10
N SER A 22 -18.86 4.58 -8.08
CA SER A 22 -17.92 3.52 -7.68
C SER A 22 -18.66 2.27 -7.21
N LEU A 23 -19.76 2.44 -6.45
CA LEU A 23 -20.60 1.34 -6.00
C LEU A 23 -21.34 0.68 -7.16
N GLU A 24 -21.92 1.45 -8.09
CA GLU A 24 -22.58 0.92 -9.29
C GLU A 24 -21.62 0.08 -10.15
N GLN A 25 -20.37 0.51 -10.29
CA GLN A 25 -19.35 -0.26 -11.02
C GLN A 25 -19.04 -1.61 -10.34
N ILE A 26 -19.06 -1.66 -9.02
CA ILE A 26 -18.85 -2.90 -8.26
C ILE A 26 -20.08 -3.80 -8.37
N GLU A 27 -21.29 -3.25 -8.19
CA GLU A 27 -22.56 -4.00 -8.25
C GLU A 27 -22.86 -4.55 -9.64
N SER A 28 -22.51 -3.80 -10.69
CA SER A 28 -22.62 -4.25 -12.09
C SER A 28 -21.55 -5.27 -12.49
N GLY A 29 -20.53 -5.49 -11.67
CA GLY A 29 -19.40 -6.36 -11.99
C GLY A 29 -18.39 -5.76 -12.97
N ALA A 30 -18.45 -4.45 -13.23
CA ALA A 30 -17.42 -3.75 -13.99
C ALA A 30 -16.08 -3.66 -13.23
N VAL A 31 -16.14 -3.60 -11.89
CA VAL A 31 -14.99 -3.71 -10.99
C VAL A 31 -15.18 -4.90 -10.06
N THR A 32 -14.31 -5.90 -10.19
CA THR A 32 -14.43 -7.18 -9.45
C THR A 32 -13.18 -7.55 -8.67
N LYS A 33 -12.02 -7.00 -9.03
CA LYS A 33 -10.75 -7.31 -8.39
C LYS A 33 -10.58 -6.54 -7.09
N VAL A 34 -10.27 -7.29 -6.04
CA VAL A 34 -9.88 -6.77 -4.72
C VAL A 34 -8.35 -6.79 -4.63
N TYR A 35 -7.77 -5.85 -3.90
CA TYR A 35 -6.34 -5.74 -3.69
C TYR A 35 -6.03 -5.45 -2.21
N PRO A 36 -4.90 -5.94 -1.67
CA PRO A 36 -4.37 -5.44 -0.40
C PRO A 36 -3.75 -4.06 -0.61
N ILE A 37 -4.08 -3.11 0.27
CA ILE A 37 -3.66 -1.70 0.17
C ILE A 37 -3.02 -1.31 1.48
N LEU A 38 -1.81 -0.75 1.43
CA LEU A 38 -1.08 -0.30 2.61
C LEU A 38 -1.77 0.91 3.24
N LYS A 39 -1.92 0.88 4.56
CA LYS A 39 -2.56 1.93 5.35
C LYS A 39 -1.83 2.13 6.67
N ALA A 40 -1.63 3.41 7.01
CA ALA A 40 -1.09 3.84 8.29
C ALA A 40 -2.01 3.43 9.46
N SER A 41 -1.46 3.48 10.67
CA SER A 41 -2.15 3.12 11.93
C SER A 41 -3.40 3.95 12.24
N ASP A 42 -3.47 5.17 11.71
CA ASP A 42 -4.55 6.13 11.92
C ASP A 42 -5.62 6.07 10.81
N TRP A 43 -5.55 5.09 9.91
CA TRP A 43 -6.51 4.95 8.82
C TRP A 43 -7.94 4.76 9.37
N PRO A 44 -8.91 5.62 9.01
CA PRO A 44 -10.28 5.56 9.53
C PRO A 44 -11.03 4.24 9.28
N GLY A 45 -10.59 3.46 8.29
CA GLY A 45 -11.17 2.14 8.02
C GLY A 45 -10.97 1.14 9.16
N ILE A 46 -9.97 1.35 10.02
CA ILE A 46 -9.74 0.53 11.21
C ILE A 46 -10.93 0.67 12.18
N GLU A 47 -11.31 1.90 12.51
CA GLU A 47 -12.44 2.18 13.41
C GLU A 47 -13.79 1.86 12.76
N ALA A 48 -13.91 2.04 11.45
CA ALA A 48 -15.10 1.68 10.70
C ALA A 48 -15.33 0.15 10.63
N GLY A 49 -14.31 -0.66 10.94
CA GLY A 49 -14.39 -2.12 10.91
C GLY A 49 -14.20 -2.73 9.52
N ALA A 50 -13.46 -2.04 8.63
CA ALA A 50 -13.09 -2.60 7.33
C ALA A 50 -12.28 -3.89 7.49
N LEU A 51 -12.40 -4.80 6.52
CA LEU A 51 -11.56 -6.00 6.47
C LEU A 51 -10.10 -5.57 6.37
N LYS A 52 -9.30 -6.01 7.34
CA LYS A 52 -7.89 -5.67 7.44
C LYS A 52 -7.04 -6.82 7.92
N GLN A 53 -5.74 -6.73 7.62
CA GLN A 53 -4.69 -7.53 8.24
C GLN A 53 -3.65 -6.58 8.85
N THR A 54 -3.27 -6.80 10.11
CA THR A 54 -2.17 -6.05 10.74
C THR A 54 -0.85 -6.61 10.24
N LEU A 55 -0.01 -5.77 9.63
CA LEU A 55 1.32 -6.16 9.14
C LEU A 55 2.39 -5.92 10.22
N PHE A 56 2.28 -4.80 10.94
CA PHE A 56 3.14 -4.46 12.08
C PHE A 56 2.33 -3.89 13.25
N GLY A 57 2.82 -4.10 14.46
CA GLY A 57 2.12 -3.81 15.71
C GLY A 57 1.20 -4.95 16.16
N THR A 58 0.14 -4.61 16.89
CA THR A 58 -0.85 -5.55 17.43
C THR A 58 -2.24 -5.31 16.82
N GLN A 59 -3.21 -6.17 17.10
CA GLN A 59 -4.58 -5.93 16.63
C GLN A 59 -5.20 -4.69 17.28
N GLU A 60 -4.87 -4.44 18.55
CA GLU A 60 -5.35 -3.33 19.37
C GLU A 60 -4.58 -2.03 19.11
N LYS A 61 -3.31 -2.13 18.74
CA LYS A 61 -2.43 -1.01 18.40
C LYS A 61 -1.64 -1.35 17.14
N PRO A 62 -2.27 -1.26 15.96
CA PRO A 62 -1.57 -1.49 14.71
C PRO A 62 -0.62 -0.33 14.42
N GLU A 63 0.53 -0.64 13.83
CA GLU A 63 1.48 0.36 13.30
C GLU A 63 1.34 0.49 11.78
N LEU A 64 1.03 -0.62 11.12
CA LEU A 64 0.80 -0.70 9.69
C LEU A 64 -0.21 -1.81 9.39
N VAL A 65 -1.18 -1.52 8.54
CA VAL A 65 -2.21 -2.49 8.15
C VAL A 65 -2.36 -2.59 6.65
N LEU A 66 -2.91 -3.72 6.21
CA LEU A 66 -3.43 -3.93 4.87
C LEU A 66 -4.95 -3.84 4.94
N GLY A 67 -5.54 -2.87 4.24
CA GLY A 67 -6.97 -2.85 3.96
C GLY A 67 -7.25 -3.56 2.64
N PHE A 68 -8.32 -4.35 2.57
CA PHE A 68 -8.70 -5.04 1.34
C PHE A 68 -9.83 -4.28 0.65
N GLY A 69 -9.64 -3.91 -0.62
CA GLY A 69 -10.63 -3.11 -1.33
C GLY A 69 -10.54 -3.21 -2.85
N TYR A 70 -11.62 -2.77 -3.50
CA TYR A 70 -11.67 -2.59 -4.94
C TYR A 70 -10.91 -1.33 -5.35
N ASN A 71 -10.19 -1.39 -6.47
CA ASN A 71 -9.66 -0.19 -7.12
C ASN A 71 -10.66 0.32 -8.15
N THR A 72 -11.28 1.47 -7.89
CA THR A 72 -12.16 2.15 -8.87
C THR A 72 -11.39 3.26 -9.56
N ALA A 73 -11.98 3.88 -10.59
CA ALA A 73 -11.31 4.97 -11.32
C ALA A 73 -10.95 6.18 -10.43
N ASP A 74 -11.70 6.36 -9.34
CA ASP A 74 -11.59 7.56 -8.51
C ASP A 74 -11.02 7.27 -7.11
N ASN A 75 -11.26 6.08 -6.54
CA ASN A 75 -10.93 5.76 -5.14
C ASN A 75 -10.81 4.25 -4.87
N PHE A 76 -10.37 3.91 -3.66
CA PHE A 76 -10.51 2.56 -3.13
C PHE A 76 -11.81 2.40 -2.35
N VAL A 77 -12.57 1.35 -2.66
CA VAL A 77 -13.75 0.95 -1.88
C VAL A 77 -13.39 -0.29 -1.06
N PHE A 78 -13.26 -0.12 0.24
CA PHE A 78 -12.82 -1.17 1.15
C PHE A 78 -13.95 -2.12 1.50
N LEU A 79 -13.60 -3.40 1.63
CA LEU A 79 -14.51 -4.45 2.05
C LEU A 79 -14.88 -4.27 3.52
N MET A 80 -16.16 -4.41 3.81
CA MET A 80 -16.74 -4.43 5.15
C MET A 80 -17.21 -5.85 5.49
N PRO A 81 -17.48 -6.17 6.77
CA PRO A 81 -17.91 -7.51 7.16
C PRO A 81 -19.13 -8.04 6.39
N LYS A 82 -20.08 -7.15 6.07
CA LYS A 82 -21.26 -7.46 5.24
C LYS A 82 -20.91 -7.94 3.83
N ASP A 83 -19.79 -7.47 3.27
CA ASP A 83 -19.38 -7.80 1.90
C ASP A 83 -18.79 -9.21 1.79
N LEU A 84 -18.55 -9.84 2.95
CA LEU A 84 -18.06 -11.21 3.10
C LEU A 84 -19.18 -12.22 3.37
N GLU A 85 -20.42 -11.77 3.60
CA GLU A 85 -21.55 -12.66 3.85
C GLU A 85 -21.76 -13.62 2.67
N GLY A 86 -21.75 -14.92 2.96
CA GLY A 86 -21.89 -15.97 1.93
C GLY A 86 -20.67 -16.18 1.04
N LYS A 87 -19.53 -15.51 1.31
CA LYS A 87 -18.25 -15.71 0.61
C LYS A 87 -17.23 -16.40 1.52
N ASP A 88 -16.19 -16.96 0.91
CA ASP A 88 -15.03 -17.51 1.61
C ASP A 88 -13.99 -16.39 1.82
N PRO A 89 -13.75 -15.93 3.07
CA PRO A 89 -12.80 -14.86 3.34
C PRO A 89 -11.36 -15.22 2.96
N GLN A 90 -10.93 -16.47 3.18
CA GLN A 90 -9.57 -16.90 2.81
C GLN A 90 -9.35 -16.83 1.31
N LYS A 91 -10.36 -17.24 0.53
CA LYS A 91 -10.31 -17.12 -0.93
C LYS A 91 -10.20 -15.67 -1.39
N ILE A 92 -10.96 -14.76 -0.80
CA ILE A 92 -10.88 -13.32 -1.12
C ILE A 92 -9.47 -12.77 -0.86
N LEU A 93 -8.86 -13.15 0.26
CA LEU A 93 -7.50 -12.73 0.58
C LEU A 93 -6.51 -13.28 -0.45
N GLN A 94 -6.59 -14.57 -0.77
CA GLN A 94 -5.73 -15.20 -1.77
C GLN A 94 -5.87 -14.53 -3.15
N ASP A 95 -7.09 -14.32 -3.60
CA ASP A 95 -7.37 -13.64 -4.88
C ASP A 95 -6.84 -12.20 -4.86
N ALA A 96 -6.89 -11.52 -3.71
CA ALA A 96 -6.38 -10.15 -3.59
C ALA A 96 -4.86 -10.06 -3.76
N TYR A 97 -4.10 -10.96 -3.13
CA TYR A 97 -2.65 -11.04 -3.33
C TYR A 97 -2.30 -11.45 -4.77
N GLN A 98 -3.04 -12.41 -5.34
CA GLN A 98 -2.85 -12.83 -6.73
C GLN A 98 -3.11 -11.66 -7.71
N ASN A 99 -4.17 -10.89 -7.49
CA ASN A 99 -4.46 -9.71 -8.30
C ASN A 99 -3.31 -8.69 -8.25
N LEU A 100 -2.74 -8.45 -7.07
CA LEU A 100 -1.59 -7.55 -6.90
C LEU A 100 -0.34 -8.09 -7.62
N GLU A 101 -0.12 -9.41 -7.60
CA GLU A 101 0.99 -10.05 -8.30
C GLU A 101 0.94 -9.77 -9.81
N GLU A 102 -0.26 -9.82 -10.39
CA GLU A 102 -0.52 -9.55 -11.81
C GLU A 102 -0.38 -8.07 -12.21
N VAL A 103 -0.44 -7.13 -11.25
CA VAL A 103 -0.22 -5.71 -11.54
C VAL A 103 1.24 -5.50 -11.95
N GLN A 104 1.41 -4.99 -13.17
CA GLN A 104 2.72 -4.65 -13.72
C GLN A 104 3.17 -3.30 -13.16
N VAL A 105 4.27 -3.35 -12.43
CA VAL A 105 5.04 -2.18 -11.98
C VAL A 105 6.49 -2.51 -12.28
N ASP A 106 7.17 -1.60 -12.94
CA ASP A 106 8.59 -1.72 -13.23
C ASP A 106 9.42 -0.85 -12.30
N PHE A 107 10.69 -1.23 -12.17
CA PHE A 107 11.68 -0.41 -11.49
C PHE A 107 12.31 0.57 -12.47
N GLU A 108 12.42 1.81 -12.04
CA GLU A 108 13.37 2.77 -12.58
C GLU A 108 14.64 2.71 -11.75
N GLU A 109 15.79 2.56 -12.39
CA GLU A 109 17.08 2.55 -11.70
C GLU A 109 17.74 3.94 -11.80
N SER A 110 18.22 4.46 -10.68
CA SER A 110 19.01 5.68 -10.66
C SER A 110 19.98 5.70 -9.50
N LYS A 111 21.27 5.94 -9.79
CA LYS A 111 22.35 6.09 -8.80
C LYS A 111 22.43 4.92 -7.80
N GLY A 112 22.26 3.68 -8.28
CA GLY A 112 22.34 2.48 -7.44
C GLY A 112 21.13 2.27 -6.52
N MET A 113 20.01 2.92 -6.80
CA MET A 113 18.73 2.73 -6.15
C MET A 113 17.68 2.35 -7.19
N LEU A 114 16.66 1.62 -6.75
CA LEU A 114 15.46 1.35 -7.54
C LEU A 114 14.30 2.18 -7.04
N PHE A 115 13.45 2.59 -7.97
CA PHE A 115 12.25 3.36 -7.72
C PHE A 115 11.07 2.67 -8.38
N ALA A 116 9.97 2.57 -7.65
CA ALA A 116 8.68 2.22 -8.21
C ALA A 116 7.70 3.27 -7.70
N SER A 117 7.34 4.21 -8.57
CA SER A 117 6.55 5.37 -8.18
C SER A 117 5.55 5.78 -9.26
N GLY A 118 4.51 6.53 -8.86
CA GLY A 118 3.63 7.24 -9.80
C GLY A 118 2.44 6.45 -10.35
N ASN A 119 2.38 5.14 -10.10
CA ASN A 119 1.22 4.32 -10.44
C ASN A 119 0.54 3.78 -9.17
N ASP A 120 -0.73 3.42 -9.29
CA ASP A 120 -1.40 2.64 -8.25
C ASP A 120 -0.62 1.36 -7.97
N PHE A 121 -0.66 0.94 -6.71
CA PHE A 121 0.01 -0.26 -6.21
C PHE A 121 1.52 -0.26 -6.22
N SER A 122 2.20 0.80 -6.68
CA SER A 122 3.67 0.85 -6.66
C SER A 122 4.25 0.55 -5.27
N SER A 123 3.64 1.09 -4.21
CA SER A 123 4.05 0.81 -2.83
C SER A 123 3.69 -0.61 -2.39
N GLU A 124 2.49 -1.08 -2.76
CA GLU A 124 1.96 -2.39 -2.39
C GLU A 124 2.80 -3.53 -2.98
N LYS A 125 3.55 -3.32 -4.06
CA LYS A 125 4.44 -4.35 -4.62
C LYS A 125 5.54 -4.83 -3.67
N ILE A 126 5.78 -4.17 -2.52
CA ILE A 126 6.58 -4.74 -1.43
C ILE A 126 6.03 -6.10 -0.92
N LEU A 127 4.73 -6.35 -1.12
CA LEU A 127 4.06 -7.59 -0.74
C LEU A 127 4.26 -8.72 -1.77
N CYS A 128 4.81 -8.41 -2.95
CA CYS A 128 5.02 -9.35 -4.04
C CYS A 128 6.44 -9.92 -3.98
N GLU A 129 6.57 -11.20 -3.63
CA GLU A 129 7.86 -11.88 -3.54
C GLU A 129 8.61 -11.84 -4.88
N SER A 130 7.92 -12.02 -6.01
CA SER A 130 8.58 -11.96 -7.34
C SER A 130 9.16 -10.57 -7.63
N HIS A 131 8.43 -9.50 -7.27
CA HIS A 131 8.85 -8.14 -7.53
C HIS A 131 10.03 -7.74 -6.64
N MET A 132 10.01 -8.15 -5.36
CA MET A 132 11.13 -7.95 -4.45
C MET A 132 12.33 -8.84 -4.79
N SER A 133 12.13 -10.05 -5.32
CA SER A 133 13.21 -10.89 -5.85
C SER A 133 13.90 -10.25 -7.05
N LYS A 134 13.13 -9.64 -7.97
CA LYS A 134 13.69 -8.81 -9.05
C LYS A 134 14.54 -7.66 -8.51
N ALA A 135 14.13 -7.01 -7.42
CA ALA A 135 14.93 -5.97 -6.78
C ALA A 135 16.26 -6.50 -6.19
N HIS A 136 16.23 -7.67 -5.55
CA HIS A 136 17.44 -8.35 -5.06
C HIS A 136 18.42 -8.64 -6.20
N GLU A 137 17.92 -9.13 -7.34
CA GLU A 137 18.73 -9.42 -8.52
C GLU A 137 19.35 -8.16 -9.13
N LEU A 138 18.54 -7.12 -9.37
CA LEU A 138 18.98 -5.87 -9.97
C LEU A 138 20.04 -5.15 -9.12
N LEU A 139 19.89 -5.18 -7.80
CA LEU A 139 20.84 -4.55 -6.88
C LEU A 139 21.97 -5.49 -6.42
N ASN A 140 21.94 -6.76 -6.85
CA ASN A 140 22.85 -7.82 -6.41
C ASN A 140 23.03 -7.82 -4.87
N ALA A 141 21.92 -7.92 -4.14
CA ALA A 141 21.87 -7.73 -2.70
C ALA A 141 21.14 -8.86 -1.98
N GLU A 142 21.69 -9.33 -0.85
CA GLU A 142 21.01 -10.32 0.00
C GLU A 142 19.90 -9.70 0.87
N GLU A 143 20.10 -8.46 1.31
CA GLU A 143 19.15 -7.69 2.10
C GLU A 143 18.92 -6.32 1.46
N LEU A 144 17.65 -5.93 1.37
CA LEU A 144 17.22 -4.64 0.85
C LEU A 144 16.71 -3.76 1.99
N LEU A 145 16.93 -2.46 1.85
CA LEU A 145 16.18 -1.43 2.56
C LEU A 145 15.13 -0.89 1.59
N VAL A 146 13.86 -1.00 1.98
CA VAL A 146 12.73 -0.49 1.20
C VAL A 146 12.07 0.65 1.98
N SER A 147 11.82 1.76 1.30
CA SER A 147 11.24 2.97 1.85
C SER A 147 9.88 3.22 1.18
N ILE A 148 8.83 3.36 1.99
CA ILE A 148 7.46 3.69 1.56
C ILE A 148 6.93 4.81 2.45
N PRO A 149 7.41 6.05 2.28
CA PRO A 149 6.98 7.17 3.11
C PRO A 149 5.51 7.54 2.82
N ARG A 150 5.06 7.38 1.57
CA ARG A 150 3.72 7.74 1.09
C ARG A 150 3.19 6.71 0.11
N ARG A 151 1.88 6.74 -0.12
CA ARG A 151 1.22 5.96 -1.18
C ARG A 151 1.88 6.22 -2.53
N THR A 152 1.91 5.17 -3.35
CA THR A 152 2.47 5.15 -4.71
C THR A 152 3.94 5.58 -4.82
N VAL A 153 4.68 5.59 -3.71
CA VAL A 153 6.12 5.86 -3.68
C VAL A 153 6.83 4.69 -3.01
N MET A 154 7.73 4.06 -3.73
CA MET A 154 8.65 3.06 -3.20
C MET A 154 10.07 3.33 -3.70
N MET A 155 11.01 3.32 -2.76
CA MET A 155 12.45 3.43 -3.03
C MET A 155 13.15 2.22 -2.43
N ILE A 156 14.15 1.68 -3.11
CA ILE A 156 14.88 0.49 -2.68
C ILE A 156 16.38 0.72 -2.85
N ALA A 157 17.14 0.36 -1.82
CA ALA A 157 18.59 0.30 -1.87
C ALA A 157 19.08 -1.03 -1.29
N SER A 158 20.26 -1.47 -1.70
CA SER A 158 20.95 -2.55 -1.00
C SER A 158 21.28 -2.09 0.41
N LYS A 159 21.01 -2.92 1.42
CA LYS A 159 21.32 -2.61 2.82
C LYS A 159 22.83 -2.49 3.07
N SER A 160 23.64 -3.15 2.26
CA SER A 160 25.11 -3.08 2.29
C SER A 160 25.69 -2.07 1.30
N ALA A 161 24.86 -1.19 0.72
CA ALA A 161 25.34 -0.15 -0.18
C ALA A 161 26.27 0.82 0.54
N PRO A 162 27.25 1.42 -0.16
CA PRO A 162 28.11 2.44 0.43
C PRO A 162 27.33 3.68 0.85
N GLU A 163 27.91 4.47 1.77
CA GLU A 163 27.29 5.68 2.31
C GLU A 163 26.88 6.70 1.24
N GLU A 164 27.58 6.73 0.10
CA GLU A 164 27.25 7.57 -1.06
C GLU A 164 25.89 7.23 -1.69
N ILE A 165 25.34 6.03 -1.46
CA ILE A 165 24.00 5.62 -1.86
C ILE A 165 23.03 5.71 -0.67
N ILE A 166 23.45 5.21 0.50
CA ILE A 166 22.59 5.19 1.70
C ILE A 166 22.22 6.61 2.15
N ASN A 167 23.16 7.56 2.16
CA ASN A 167 22.88 8.92 2.62
C ASN A 167 21.84 9.63 1.73
N PRO A 168 21.95 9.61 0.38
CA PRO A 168 20.88 10.09 -0.49
C PRO A 168 19.55 9.36 -0.29
N PHE A 169 19.56 8.03 -0.16
CA PHE A 169 18.36 7.23 0.08
C PHE A 169 17.61 7.70 1.33
N LEU A 170 18.31 7.87 2.47
CA LEU A 170 17.73 8.34 3.72
C LEU A 170 17.21 9.78 3.61
N LYS A 171 17.96 10.66 2.93
CA LYS A 171 17.54 12.05 2.69
C LYS A 171 16.27 12.12 1.86
N MET A 172 16.14 11.28 0.82
CA MET A 172 14.93 11.22 0.00
C MET A 172 13.74 10.70 0.80
N HIS A 173 13.92 9.66 1.64
CA HIS A 173 12.87 9.21 2.54
C HIS A 173 12.36 10.36 3.42
N ALA A 174 13.26 11.03 4.14
CA ALA A 174 12.90 12.12 5.05
C ALA A 174 12.21 13.28 4.31
N TYR A 175 12.73 13.65 3.14
CA TYR A 175 12.15 14.70 2.31
C TYR A 175 10.73 14.33 1.86
N THR A 176 10.53 13.13 1.29
CA THR A 176 9.20 12.69 0.82
C THR A 176 8.23 12.46 1.97
N TRP A 177 8.69 12.02 3.14
CA TRP A 177 7.84 11.90 4.33
C TRP A 177 7.27 13.26 4.75
N GLN A 178 8.10 14.30 4.78
CA GLN A 178 7.71 15.65 5.20
C GLN A 178 6.91 16.40 4.11
N ASP A 179 7.15 16.12 2.84
CA ASP A 179 6.54 16.85 1.72
C ASP A 179 5.12 16.34 1.39
N ASP A 180 4.11 17.13 1.70
CA ASP A 180 2.69 16.84 1.41
C ASP A 180 2.26 17.23 -0.01
N SER A 181 3.11 17.96 -0.77
CA SER A 181 2.73 18.57 -2.04
C SER A 181 2.31 17.58 -3.13
N TYR A 182 2.71 16.31 -2.99
CA TYR A 182 2.32 15.21 -3.88
C TYR A 182 0.88 14.71 -3.67
N GLY A 183 0.20 15.13 -2.59
CA GLY A 183 -1.19 14.75 -2.30
C GLY A 183 -1.40 13.29 -1.88
N ASN A 184 -0.35 12.48 -1.89
CA ASN A 184 -0.40 11.08 -1.47
C ASN A 184 -0.40 10.96 0.06
N ALA A 185 -1.32 10.16 0.60
CA ALA A 185 -1.40 9.90 2.03
C ALA A 185 -0.11 9.25 2.56
N PRO A 186 0.38 9.63 3.75
CA PRO A 186 1.50 8.98 4.40
C PRO A 186 1.20 7.51 4.71
N ILE A 187 2.24 6.68 4.71
CA ILE A 187 2.16 5.26 5.08
C ILE A 187 2.89 4.99 6.39
N ILE A 188 4.22 5.16 6.41
CA ILE A 188 5.02 4.97 7.62
C ILE A 188 6.39 5.68 7.52
N ASN A 189 6.85 6.28 8.62
CA ASN A 189 8.20 6.83 8.76
C ASN A 189 9.18 5.73 9.19
N ALA A 190 9.40 4.76 8.32
CA ALA A 190 10.27 3.62 8.60
C ALA A 190 10.81 3.01 7.32
N LEU A 191 11.84 2.18 7.46
CA LEU A 191 12.42 1.37 6.40
C LEU A 191 12.09 -0.10 6.63
N PHE A 192 11.55 -0.76 5.63
CA PHE A 192 11.38 -2.21 5.65
C PHE A 192 12.70 -2.88 5.32
N VAL A 193 13.01 -3.95 6.04
CA VAL A 193 14.11 -4.86 5.69
C VAL A 193 13.49 -6.01 4.93
N VAL A 194 13.90 -6.20 3.68
CA VAL A 194 13.44 -7.29 2.82
C VAL A 194 14.59 -8.26 2.55
N LYS A 195 14.30 -9.55 2.67
CA LYS A 195 15.24 -10.65 2.44
C LYS A 195 14.49 -11.82 1.84
N ASN A 196 15.08 -12.45 0.81
CA ASN A 196 14.43 -13.50 0.02
C ASN A 196 13.06 -13.06 -0.52
N GLY A 197 12.93 -11.81 -0.95
CA GLY A 197 11.69 -11.28 -1.50
C GLY A 197 10.59 -10.97 -0.47
N THR A 198 10.79 -11.27 0.82
CA THR A 198 9.78 -11.05 1.87
C THR A 198 10.23 -10.03 2.91
N ILE A 199 9.26 -9.31 3.48
CA ILE A 199 9.49 -8.39 4.59
C ILE A 199 9.93 -9.21 5.83
N ASN A 200 11.11 -8.88 6.38
CA ASN A 200 11.70 -9.54 7.54
C ASN A 200 11.84 -8.62 8.76
N GLY A 201 11.63 -7.32 8.59
CA GLY A 201 11.70 -6.38 9.70
C GLY A 201 11.37 -4.95 9.29
N LEU A 202 11.36 -4.09 10.29
CA LEU A 202 11.08 -2.67 10.17
C LEU A 202 12.09 -1.90 11.02
N ILE A 203 12.66 -0.84 10.46
CA ILE A 203 13.57 0.08 11.14
C ILE A 203 12.87 1.43 11.23
N PRO A 204 12.39 1.84 12.42
CA PRO A 204 11.80 3.16 12.60
C PRO A 204 12.80 4.27 12.25
N MET A 205 12.30 5.34 11.63
CA MET A 205 13.06 6.56 11.36
C MET A 205 12.67 7.63 12.37
N GLU A 206 13.67 8.35 12.88
CA GLU A 206 13.49 9.48 13.81
C GLU A 206 13.01 10.75 13.10
#